data_AF-A0A4P6TNK6-F1
#
_entry.id   AF-A0A4P6TNK6-F1
#
_cell.length_a   1.000
_cell.length_b   1.000
_cell.length_c   1.000
_cell.angle_alpha   90.00
_cell.angle_beta   90.00
_cell.angle_gamma   90.00
#
_symmetry.space_group_name_H-M   'P 1'
#
loop_
_entity.id
_entity.type
_entity.pdbx_description
1 polymer ?
#
loop_
_entity_poly.entity_id
_entity_poly.type
_entity_poly.pdbx_seq_one_letter_code
_entity_poly.pdbx_strand_id
1 'polypeptide(L)'
;MQMLYAVQRYAATRPWARRVGQLYTQAVQAEAVQQEGMALVARELERAAQVYPAASARIAIEQRLADAYGQFCRHGRVMAHLDSGLMQALSHTRLPGNMPDRLTLPAEAFFLHAGEQGAAFVMHLPDSRAVALLLIAADFSLPGSDWLADTEQSLALLVNYPGELAAPMATVAPEWHALLSTVLGGLAVMTQPKLEMVRGWEESAPADVVALASHPTCFKSRKKGRSQLLQAGFQEVSYCRMAGVAEAATVYTSQGYWRRQALSDAQGGSRLVWVMPR
;
A
#
# COMPACT_ATOMS: atom_id res chain seq x y z
N MET A 1 15.32 14.20 -8.43
CA MET A 1 14.03 14.03 -7.73
C MET A 1 14.17 12.84 -6.80
N GLN A 2 14.01 13.02 -5.49
CA GLN A 2 14.14 11.93 -4.52
C GLN A 2 12.90 11.02 -4.61
N MET A 3 13.09 9.73 -4.85
CA MET A 3 11.98 8.75 -4.90
C MET A 3 11.61 8.31 -3.49
N LEU A 4 10.63 9.00 -2.90
CA LEU A 4 10.20 8.77 -1.53
C LEU A 4 9.55 7.39 -1.33
N TYR A 5 8.81 6.90 -2.33
CA TYR A 5 7.99 5.70 -2.17
C TYR A 5 8.69 4.45 -2.70
N ALA A 6 8.69 3.36 -1.92
CA ALA A 6 9.33 2.10 -2.31
C ALA A 6 8.76 1.52 -3.62
N VAL A 7 7.46 1.72 -3.90
CA VAL A 7 6.84 1.32 -5.18
C VAL A 7 7.43 2.05 -6.40
N GLN A 8 7.84 3.31 -6.23
CA GLN A 8 8.52 4.07 -7.29
C GLN A 8 9.95 3.57 -7.47
N ARG A 9 10.66 3.31 -6.36
CA ARG A 9 12.01 2.74 -6.39
C ARG A 9 12.02 1.35 -7.01
N TYR A 10 11.00 0.52 -6.73
CA TYR A 10 10.77 -0.75 -7.40
C TYR A 10 10.68 -0.58 -8.92
N ALA A 11 9.80 0.31 -9.38
CA ALA A 11 9.60 0.56 -10.80
C ALA A 11 10.86 1.09 -11.51
N ALA A 12 11.70 1.85 -10.81
CA ALA A 12 12.93 2.42 -11.35
C ALA A 12 14.09 1.43 -11.41
N THR A 13 14.14 0.46 -10.50
CA THR A 13 15.28 -0.47 -10.36
C THR A 13 15.06 -1.81 -11.05
N ARG A 14 13.81 -2.29 -11.18
CA ARG A 14 13.52 -3.62 -11.76
C ARG A 14 13.35 -3.56 -13.28
N PRO A 15 14.16 -4.29 -14.07
CA PRO A 15 14.07 -4.29 -15.54
C PRO A 15 12.72 -4.80 -16.10
N TRP A 16 11.98 -5.61 -15.32
CA TRP A 16 10.68 -6.14 -15.72
C TRP A 16 9.50 -5.31 -15.26
N ALA A 17 9.66 -4.35 -14.34
CA ALA A 17 8.53 -3.65 -13.70
C ALA A 17 7.58 -3.02 -14.74
N ARG A 18 8.12 -2.39 -15.79
CA ARG A 18 7.31 -1.82 -16.88
C ARG A 18 6.49 -2.90 -17.61
N ARG A 19 7.10 -4.05 -17.93
CA ARG A 19 6.45 -5.17 -18.62
C ARG A 19 5.36 -5.79 -17.75
N VAL A 20 5.64 -6.05 -16.48
CA VAL A 20 4.66 -6.54 -15.50
C VAL A 20 3.47 -5.59 -15.39
N GLY A 21 3.73 -4.29 -15.23
CA GLY A 21 2.65 -3.31 -15.14
C GLY A 21 1.78 -3.25 -16.40
N GLN A 22 2.36 -3.47 -17.60
CA GLN A 22 1.61 -3.54 -18.85
C GLN A 22 0.74 -4.80 -18.94
N LEU A 23 1.32 -5.97 -18.62
CA LEU A 23 0.61 -7.25 -18.61
C LEU A 23 -0.67 -7.16 -17.75
N TYR A 24 -0.54 -6.72 -16.50
CA TYR A 24 -1.66 -6.64 -15.55
C TYR A 24 -2.72 -5.60 -15.93
N THR A 25 -2.33 -4.51 -16.61
CA THR A 25 -3.28 -3.47 -17.04
C THR A 25 -4.09 -3.92 -18.28
N GLN A 26 -3.58 -4.85 -19.07
CA GLN A 26 -4.21 -5.31 -20.32
C GLN A 26 -4.97 -6.62 -20.15
N ALA A 27 -4.74 -7.34 -19.05
CA ALA A 27 -5.30 -8.66 -18.84
C ALA A 27 -6.81 -8.64 -18.57
N VAL A 28 -7.51 -9.59 -19.21
CA VAL A 28 -8.92 -9.90 -18.95
C VAL A 28 -9.06 -10.98 -17.87
N GLN A 29 -8.10 -11.90 -17.78
CA GLN A 29 -8.08 -13.00 -16.81
C GLN A 29 -6.96 -12.82 -15.79
N ALA A 30 -7.30 -12.87 -14.50
CA ALA A 30 -6.38 -12.59 -13.40
C ALA A 30 -5.31 -13.68 -13.19
N GLU A 31 -5.70 -14.95 -13.23
CA GLU A 31 -4.77 -16.05 -12.96
C GLU A 31 -3.71 -16.22 -14.07
N ALA A 32 -4.14 -16.13 -15.33
CA ALA A 32 -3.25 -16.24 -16.47
C ALA A 32 -2.16 -15.15 -16.46
N VAL A 33 -2.52 -13.91 -16.13
CA VAL A 33 -1.55 -12.82 -16.06
C VAL A 33 -0.59 -12.95 -14.88
N GLN A 34 -1.05 -13.53 -13.77
CA GLN A 34 -0.19 -13.82 -12.63
C GLN A 34 0.90 -14.82 -13.00
N GLN A 35 0.52 -15.94 -13.62
CA GLN A 35 1.47 -16.96 -14.09
C GLN A 35 2.45 -16.39 -15.11
N GLU A 36 1.97 -15.63 -16.09
CA GLU A 36 2.82 -15.01 -17.11
C GLU A 36 3.81 -14.00 -16.50
N GLY A 37 3.34 -13.17 -15.56
CA GLY A 37 4.19 -12.22 -14.82
C GLY A 37 5.26 -12.93 -13.99
N MET A 38 4.90 -13.99 -13.27
CA MET A 38 5.84 -14.79 -12.48
C MET A 38 6.89 -15.48 -13.35
N ALA A 39 6.48 -16.02 -14.50
CA ALA A 39 7.39 -16.64 -15.47
C ALA A 39 8.33 -15.62 -16.12
N LEU A 40 7.84 -14.41 -16.41
CA LEU A 40 8.69 -13.31 -16.89
C LEU A 40 9.80 -12.99 -15.90
N VAL A 41 9.48 -12.80 -14.62
CA VAL A 41 10.45 -12.45 -13.58
C VAL A 41 11.47 -13.57 -13.38
N ALA A 42 11.01 -14.83 -13.30
CA ALA A 42 11.90 -15.98 -13.16
C ALA A 42 12.93 -16.05 -14.29
N ARG A 43 12.49 -15.96 -15.56
CA ARG A 43 13.40 -16.01 -16.71
C ARG A 43 14.44 -14.88 -16.71
N GLU A 44 14.05 -13.67 -16.32
CA GLU A 44 14.96 -12.52 -16.27
C GLU A 44 16.00 -12.68 -15.15
N LEU A 45 15.59 -13.21 -13.98
CA LEU A 45 16.51 -13.50 -12.87
C LEU A 45 17.41 -14.70 -13.13
N GLU A 46 16.92 -15.75 -13.80
CA GLU A 46 17.73 -16.88 -14.25
C GLU A 46 18.81 -16.45 -15.24
N ARG A 47 18.48 -15.52 -16.15
CA ARG A 47 19.47 -14.92 -17.05
C ARG A 47 20.49 -14.09 -16.27
N ALA A 48 20.05 -13.28 -15.30
CA ALA A 48 20.95 -12.50 -14.45
C ALA A 48 21.86 -13.40 -13.60
N ALA A 49 21.37 -14.56 -13.16
CA ALA A 49 22.09 -15.52 -12.35
C ALA A 49 23.35 -16.11 -13.03
N GLN A 50 23.43 -16.04 -14.36
CA GLN A 50 24.62 -16.42 -15.12
C GLN A 50 25.83 -15.53 -14.80
N VAL A 51 25.58 -14.30 -14.36
CA VAL A 51 26.61 -13.31 -13.99
C VAL A 51 26.58 -13.02 -12.49
N TYR A 52 25.41 -13.09 -11.85
CA TYR A 52 25.18 -12.79 -10.45
C TYR A 52 24.51 -13.98 -9.74
N PRO A 53 25.27 -14.98 -9.26
CA PRO A 53 24.69 -16.23 -8.73
C PRO A 53 23.63 -16.04 -7.63
N ALA A 54 23.75 -14.98 -6.82
CA ALA A 54 22.79 -14.61 -5.78
C ALA A 54 21.38 -14.30 -6.30
N ALA A 55 21.23 -13.95 -7.59
CA ALA A 55 19.94 -13.62 -8.20
C ALA A 55 18.94 -14.79 -8.15
N SER A 56 19.42 -16.03 -8.21
CA SER A 56 18.58 -17.24 -8.16
C SER A 56 17.82 -17.37 -6.83
N ALA A 57 18.47 -17.04 -5.71
CA ALA A 57 17.87 -17.08 -4.37
C ALA A 57 16.74 -16.05 -4.20
N ARG A 58 16.65 -15.06 -5.09
CA ARG A 58 15.67 -13.97 -5.03
C ARG A 58 14.38 -14.23 -5.80
N ILE A 59 14.35 -15.26 -6.66
CA ILE A 59 13.24 -15.49 -7.60
C ILE A 59 11.88 -15.45 -6.89
N ALA A 60 11.74 -16.20 -5.80
CA ALA A 60 10.47 -16.26 -5.07
C ALA A 60 10.06 -14.90 -4.45
N ILE A 61 11.01 -14.12 -3.94
CA ILE A 61 10.74 -12.80 -3.34
C ILE A 61 10.33 -11.82 -4.44
N GLU A 62 11.09 -11.77 -5.55
CA GLU A 62 10.82 -10.87 -6.66
C GLU A 62 9.55 -11.22 -7.43
N GLN A 63 9.18 -12.50 -7.49
CA GLN A 63 7.87 -12.92 -8.03
C GLN A 63 6.72 -12.35 -7.20
N ARG A 64 6.81 -12.40 -5.86
CA ARG A 64 5.79 -11.79 -4.98
C ARG A 64 5.73 -10.28 -5.11
N LEU A 65 6.90 -9.61 -5.17
CA LEU A 65 6.97 -8.16 -5.40
C LEU A 65 6.38 -7.77 -6.75
N ALA A 66 6.68 -8.54 -7.80
CA ALA A 66 6.16 -8.30 -9.14
C ALA A 66 4.64 -8.52 -9.21
N ASP A 67 4.12 -9.56 -8.57
CA ASP A 67 2.68 -9.79 -8.47
C ASP A 67 1.99 -8.62 -7.75
N ALA A 68 2.47 -8.25 -6.56
CA ALA A 68 1.94 -7.11 -5.81
C ALA A 68 1.99 -5.79 -6.60
N TYR A 69 3.10 -5.52 -7.29
CA TYR A 69 3.25 -4.37 -8.18
C TYR A 69 2.32 -4.43 -9.39
N GLY A 70 2.12 -5.62 -9.96
CA GLY A 70 1.17 -5.89 -11.04
C GLY A 70 -0.26 -5.58 -10.63
N GLN A 71 -0.70 -6.08 -9.47
CA GLN A 71 -2.02 -5.77 -8.91
C GLN A 71 -2.18 -4.27 -8.64
N PHE A 72 -1.19 -3.63 -8.03
CA PHE A 72 -1.16 -2.17 -7.87
C PHE A 72 -1.33 -1.44 -9.22
N CYS A 73 -0.68 -1.90 -10.29
CA CYS A 73 -0.83 -1.32 -11.62
C CYS A 73 -2.24 -1.55 -12.19
N ARG A 74 -2.79 -2.77 -12.06
CA ARG A 74 -4.13 -3.15 -12.52
C ARG A 74 -5.21 -2.27 -11.89
N HIS A 75 -5.10 -2.02 -10.59
CA HIS A 75 -6.08 -1.25 -9.82
C HIS A 75 -5.77 0.26 -9.81
N GLY A 76 -5.02 0.74 -10.81
CA GLY A 76 -4.93 2.17 -11.12
C GLY A 76 -3.82 2.93 -10.39
N ARG A 77 -2.82 2.21 -9.83
CA ARG A 77 -1.64 2.77 -9.16
C ARG A 77 -1.99 3.68 -7.97
N VAL A 78 -3.01 3.31 -7.20
CA VAL A 78 -3.46 4.11 -6.06
C VAL A 78 -2.43 4.04 -4.93
N MET A 79 -1.85 5.18 -4.58
CA MET A 79 -0.98 5.33 -3.41
C MET A 79 -1.72 6.09 -2.31
N ALA A 80 -1.78 5.49 -1.13
CA ALA A 80 -2.28 6.11 0.09
C ALA A 80 -1.09 6.40 1.02
N HIS A 81 -1.01 7.62 1.53
CA HIS A 81 0.03 8.06 2.46
C HIS A 81 -0.64 8.41 3.79
N LEU A 82 -0.25 7.76 4.89
CA LEU A 82 -0.69 8.17 6.23
C LEU A 82 0.04 9.46 6.60
N ASP A 83 -0.67 10.58 6.76
CA ASP A 83 -0.02 11.84 7.09
C ASP A 83 0.77 11.71 8.41
N SER A 84 1.85 12.49 8.54
CA SER A 84 2.80 12.40 9.66
C SER A 84 2.14 12.45 11.05
N GLY A 85 1.19 13.38 11.25
CA GLY A 85 0.41 13.46 12.49
C GLY A 85 -0.47 12.23 12.74
N LEU A 86 -1.04 11.66 11.67
CA LEU A 86 -1.84 10.44 11.75
C LEU A 86 -0.98 9.23 12.11
N MET A 87 0.20 9.10 11.50
CA MET A 87 1.17 8.06 11.87
C MET A 87 1.61 8.18 13.33
N GLN A 88 1.91 9.39 13.79
CA GLN A 88 2.32 9.62 15.17
C GLN A 88 1.20 9.29 16.16
N ALA A 89 -0.04 9.65 15.84
CA ALA A 89 -1.19 9.30 16.66
C ALA A 89 -1.43 7.77 16.68
N LEU A 90 -1.26 7.10 15.54
CA LEU A 90 -1.38 5.65 15.43
C LEU A 90 -0.30 4.90 16.23
N SER A 91 0.95 5.37 16.23
CA SER A 91 2.01 4.78 17.04
C SER A 91 1.77 4.91 18.55
N HIS A 92 0.99 5.93 18.96
CA HIS A 92 0.54 6.13 20.34
C HIS A 92 -0.86 5.54 20.62
N THR A 93 -1.38 4.69 19.73
CA THR A 93 -2.67 4.02 19.89
C THR A 93 -2.46 2.52 19.99
N ARG A 94 -3.14 1.84 20.93
CA ARG A 94 -3.16 0.38 20.95
C ARG A 94 -3.79 -0.17 19.68
N LEU A 95 -3.21 -1.20 19.09
CA LEU A 95 -3.85 -1.91 17.97
C LEU A 95 -5.24 -2.42 18.39
N PRO A 96 -6.27 -2.41 17.52
CA PRO A 96 -7.55 -3.00 17.88
C PRO A 96 -7.39 -4.51 18.10
N GLY A 97 -8.29 -5.11 18.88
CA GLY A 97 -8.28 -6.57 19.07
C GLY A 97 -8.60 -7.35 17.78
N ASN A 98 -9.36 -6.74 16.87
CA ASN A 98 -9.77 -7.32 15.60
C ASN A 98 -9.71 -6.31 14.46
N MET A 99 -9.60 -6.79 13.22
CA MET A 99 -9.89 -5.99 12.03
C MET A 99 -11.35 -5.51 12.02
N PRO A 100 -11.66 -4.35 11.38
CA PRO A 100 -13.03 -3.91 11.16
C PRO A 100 -13.86 -4.98 10.44
N ASP A 101 -15.13 -5.12 10.81
CA ASP A 101 -16.03 -6.11 10.19
C ASP A 101 -16.30 -5.80 8.70
N ARG A 102 -16.15 -4.53 8.31
CA ARG A 102 -16.25 -4.05 6.93
C ARG A 102 -15.07 -3.12 6.63
N LEU A 103 -14.45 -3.31 5.48
CA LEU A 103 -13.37 -2.46 5.01
C LEU A 103 -13.88 -1.50 3.94
N THR A 104 -13.50 -0.23 4.07
CA THR A 104 -13.67 0.80 3.04
C THR A 104 -12.29 1.15 2.55
N LEU A 105 -11.88 0.56 1.43
CA LEU A 105 -10.54 0.71 0.86
C LEU A 105 -10.58 1.57 -0.40
N PRO A 106 -9.51 2.30 -0.73
CA PRO A 106 -9.51 3.21 -1.88
C PRO A 106 -9.48 2.48 -3.23
N ALA A 107 -9.05 1.22 -3.24
CA ALA A 107 -9.08 0.32 -4.39
C ALA A 107 -8.95 -1.12 -3.89
N GLU A 108 -9.25 -2.10 -4.76
CA GLU A 108 -9.02 -3.53 -4.47
C GLU A 108 -7.52 -3.83 -4.27
N ALA A 109 -6.63 -3.13 -4.97
CA ALA A 109 -5.20 -3.15 -4.65
C ALA A 109 -4.60 -1.74 -4.67
N PHE A 110 -3.79 -1.43 -3.66
CA PHE A 110 -3.15 -0.12 -3.50
C PHE A 110 -1.84 -0.23 -2.72
N PHE A 111 -1.06 0.84 -2.73
CA PHE A 111 0.17 0.93 -1.95
C PHE A 111 -0.06 1.87 -0.76
N LEU A 112 0.13 1.37 0.46
CA LEU A 112 0.02 2.13 1.70
C LEU A 112 1.42 2.48 2.20
N HIS A 113 1.74 3.77 2.21
CA HIS A 113 2.98 4.26 2.79
C HIS A 113 2.79 4.66 4.26
N ALA A 114 3.69 4.17 5.11
CA ALA A 114 3.73 4.39 6.55
C ALA A 114 5.03 5.13 6.96
N GLY A 115 5.43 6.12 6.14
CA GLY A 115 6.58 6.99 6.40
C GLY A 115 7.87 6.21 6.66
N GLU A 116 8.60 6.62 7.70
CA GLU A 116 9.90 6.05 8.09
C GLU A 116 9.83 4.57 8.52
N GLN A 117 8.64 4.02 8.77
CA GLN A 117 8.49 2.60 9.10
C GLN A 117 8.48 1.71 7.87
N GLY A 118 8.24 2.27 6.68
CA GLY A 118 8.16 1.55 5.42
C GLY A 118 6.80 1.65 4.75
N ALA A 119 6.32 0.54 4.19
CA ALA A 119 5.09 0.51 3.42
C ALA A 119 4.50 -0.90 3.30
N ALA A 120 3.31 -0.99 2.72
CA ALA A 120 2.70 -2.24 2.32
C ALA A 120 2.04 -2.13 0.94
N PHE A 121 2.21 -3.16 0.10
CA PHE A 121 1.19 -3.43 -0.90
C PHE A 121 0.01 -4.10 -0.21
N VAL A 122 -1.19 -3.60 -0.49
CA VAL A 122 -2.44 -4.08 0.09
C VAL A 122 -3.31 -4.60 -1.04
N MET A 123 -3.79 -5.84 -0.92
CA MET A 123 -4.76 -6.44 -1.84
C MET A 123 -5.96 -6.98 -1.06
N HIS A 124 -7.14 -6.51 -1.42
CA HIS A 124 -8.41 -6.91 -0.84
C HIS A 124 -8.93 -8.17 -1.52
N LEU A 125 -9.25 -9.18 -0.72
CA LEU A 125 -9.80 -10.46 -1.16
C LEU A 125 -11.20 -10.60 -0.54
N PRO A 126 -12.25 -10.00 -1.14
CA PRO A 126 -13.59 -9.96 -0.56
C PRO A 126 -14.20 -11.36 -0.40
N ASP A 127 -13.99 -12.25 -1.35
CA ASP A 127 -14.54 -13.62 -1.35
C ASP A 127 -14.07 -14.44 -0.14
N SER A 128 -12.80 -14.23 0.25
CA SER A 128 -12.19 -14.89 1.41
C SER A 128 -12.26 -14.05 2.69
N ARG A 129 -12.88 -12.86 2.64
CA ARG A 129 -12.87 -11.86 3.71
C ARG A 129 -11.47 -11.64 4.29
N ALA A 130 -10.51 -11.42 3.41
CA ALA A 130 -9.11 -11.25 3.78
C ALA A 130 -8.46 -10.06 3.08
N VAL A 131 -7.33 -9.64 3.62
CA VAL A 131 -6.41 -8.67 3.02
C VAL A 131 -5.04 -9.33 2.94
N ALA A 132 -4.51 -9.45 1.73
CA ALA A 132 -3.13 -9.84 1.53
C ALA A 132 -2.24 -8.60 1.65
N LEU A 133 -1.21 -8.69 2.49
CA LEU A 133 -0.24 -7.64 2.74
C LEU A 133 1.13 -8.12 2.28
N LEU A 134 1.85 -7.27 1.54
CA LEU A 134 3.28 -7.42 1.33
C LEU A 134 3.97 -6.20 1.93
N LEU A 135 4.48 -6.36 3.15
CA LEU A 135 5.23 -5.33 3.86
C LEU A 135 6.61 -5.14 3.23
N ILE A 136 7.02 -3.89 3.15
CA ILE A 136 8.27 -3.44 2.54
C ILE A 136 8.97 -2.52 3.54
N ALA A 137 10.23 -2.83 3.86
CA ALA A 137 11.04 -2.00 4.74
C ALA A 137 11.30 -0.60 4.15
N ALA A 138 11.56 0.39 5.00
CA ALA A 138 11.74 1.78 4.58
C ALA A 138 12.94 1.98 3.64
N ASP A 139 13.99 1.19 3.84
CA ASP A 139 15.25 1.22 3.09
C ASP A 139 15.22 0.44 1.76
N PHE A 140 14.07 -0.15 1.42
CA PHE A 140 13.90 -0.92 0.19
C PHE A 140 14.34 -0.13 -1.05
N SER A 141 15.33 -0.65 -1.77
CA SER A 141 15.88 -0.09 -3.01
C SER A 141 16.29 1.38 -2.94
N LEU A 142 16.88 1.80 -1.82
CA LEU A 142 17.45 3.15 -1.72
C LEU A 142 18.48 3.42 -2.84
N PRO A 143 18.68 4.69 -3.23
CA PRO A 143 19.69 5.04 -4.23
C PRO A 143 21.06 4.47 -3.85
N GLY A 144 21.70 3.74 -4.78
CA GLY A 144 22.98 3.08 -4.54
C GLY A 144 22.90 1.62 -4.06
N SER A 145 21.70 1.10 -3.78
CA SER A 145 21.49 -0.33 -3.54
C SER A 145 21.83 -1.16 -4.78
N ASP A 146 22.62 -2.21 -4.58
CA ASP A 146 22.74 -3.28 -5.56
C ASP A 146 21.60 -4.26 -5.31
N TRP A 147 20.43 -3.95 -5.85
CA TRP A 147 19.24 -4.78 -5.66
C TRP A 147 19.40 -6.21 -6.21
N LEU A 148 20.45 -6.56 -6.96
CA LEU A 148 20.73 -7.96 -7.31
C LEU A 148 21.51 -8.67 -6.20
N ALA A 149 22.38 -7.96 -5.49
CA ALA A 149 23.22 -8.50 -4.41
C ALA A 149 22.62 -8.33 -3.00
N ASP A 150 21.91 -7.24 -2.73
CA ASP A 150 21.43 -6.85 -1.39
C ASP A 150 20.12 -7.55 -1.05
N THR A 151 20.05 -8.32 0.04
CA THR A 151 18.79 -8.94 0.45
C THR A 151 17.82 -7.87 0.94
N GLU A 152 16.79 -7.60 0.14
CA GLU A 152 15.75 -6.65 0.51
C GLU A 152 14.68 -7.32 1.35
N GLN A 153 14.40 -6.72 2.50
CA GLN A 153 13.45 -7.27 3.45
C GLN A 153 12.01 -6.99 2.98
N SER A 154 11.25 -8.07 2.81
CA SER A 154 9.81 -8.03 2.59
C SER A 154 9.12 -9.17 3.31
N LEU A 155 7.87 -8.94 3.73
CA LEU A 155 7.09 -9.91 4.48
C LEU A 155 5.67 -10.00 3.94
N ALA A 156 5.27 -11.20 3.51
CA ALA A 156 3.94 -11.48 3.00
C ALA A 156 3.05 -12.06 4.10
N LEU A 157 1.83 -11.53 4.23
CA LEU A 157 0.86 -11.87 5.28
C LEU A 157 -0.54 -11.96 4.66
N LEU A 158 -1.39 -12.81 5.24
CA LEU A 158 -2.83 -12.78 4.99
C LEU A 158 -3.55 -12.46 6.30
N VAL A 159 -4.39 -11.42 6.29
CA VAL A 159 -5.12 -10.96 7.47
C VAL A 159 -6.62 -11.02 7.21
N ASN A 160 -7.35 -11.80 8.01
CA ASN A 160 -8.79 -11.95 7.87
C ASN A 160 -9.57 -10.81 8.55
N TYR A 161 -10.77 -10.52 8.06
CA TYR A 161 -11.68 -9.54 8.67
C TYR A 161 -13.15 -10.04 8.69
N PRO A 162 -13.88 -9.90 9.82
CA PRO A 162 -13.35 -9.58 11.14
C PRO A 162 -12.49 -10.74 11.67
N GLY A 163 -11.21 -10.50 11.90
CA GLY A 163 -10.25 -11.48 12.39
C GLY A 163 -9.47 -10.88 13.55
N GLU A 164 -9.04 -11.72 14.50
CA GLU A 164 -8.20 -11.29 15.62
C GLU A 164 -6.82 -10.87 15.12
N LEU A 165 -6.32 -9.75 15.65
CA LEU A 165 -5.00 -9.23 15.29
C LEU A 165 -3.87 -9.82 16.12
N ALA A 166 -4.16 -10.45 17.27
CA ALA A 166 -3.13 -11.09 18.09
C ALA A 166 -2.43 -12.24 17.35
N ALA A 167 -3.17 -13.06 16.60
CA ALA A 167 -2.63 -14.17 15.84
C ALA A 167 -1.61 -13.75 14.77
N PRO A 168 -1.92 -12.86 13.80
CA PRO A 168 -0.93 -12.41 12.82
C PRO A 168 0.26 -11.71 13.48
N MET A 169 0.05 -10.91 14.53
CA MET A 169 1.14 -10.26 15.27
C MET A 169 2.10 -11.25 15.94
N ALA A 170 1.61 -12.38 16.44
CA ALA A 170 2.43 -13.42 17.06
C ALA A 170 3.27 -14.22 16.05
N THR A 171 2.85 -14.27 14.79
CA THR A 171 3.56 -15.04 13.73
C THR A 171 4.69 -14.26 13.06
N VAL A 172 4.73 -12.95 13.24
CA VAL A 172 5.72 -12.08 12.60
C VAL A 172 6.87 -11.75 13.54
N ALA A 173 8.06 -11.62 12.96
CA ALA A 173 9.26 -11.27 13.72
C ALA A 173 9.18 -9.84 14.28
N PRO A 174 9.81 -9.54 15.42
CA PRO A 174 9.66 -8.26 16.14
C PRO A 174 9.96 -7.01 15.31
N GLU A 175 10.91 -7.09 14.39
CA GLU A 175 11.29 -5.99 13.50
C GLU A 175 10.14 -5.50 12.61
N TRP A 176 9.15 -6.36 12.33
CA TRP A 176 7.98 -6.02 11.54
C TRP A 176 6.80 -5.50 12.36
N HIS A 177 6.84 -5.62 13.69
CA HIS A 177 5.69 -5.30 14.55
C HIS A 177 5.26 -3.85 14.44
N ALA A 178 6.21 -2.91 14.37
CA ALA A 178 5.91 -1.49 14.24
C ALA A 178 5.19 -1.19 12.90
N LEU A 179 5.80 -1.62 11.78
CA LEU A 179 5.22 -1.43 10.46
C LEU A 179 3.86 -2.13 10.32
N LEU A 180 3.75 -3.38 10.76
CA LEU A 180 2.48 -4.11 10.70
C LEU A 180 1.39 -3.42 11.54
N SER A 181 1.73 -2.97 12.74
CA SER A 181 0.77 -2.25 13.59
C SER A 181 0.28 -0.96 12.93
N THR A 182 1.18 -0.20 12.32
CA THR A 182 0.83 1.04 11.61
C THR A 182 0.02 0.75 10.35
N VAL A 183 0.33 -0.29 9.60
CA VAL A 183 -0.44 -0.71 8.42
C VAL A 183 -1.86 -1.13 8.83
N LEU A 184 -2.00 -2.01 9.82
CA LEU A 184 -3.29 -2.47 10.32
C LEU A 184 -4.11 -1.34 10.95
N GLY A 185 -3.46 -0.47 11.73
CA GLY A 185 -4.06 0.75 12.27
C GLY A 185 -4.51 1.70 11.15
N GLY A 186 -3.70 1.87 10.11
CA GLY A 186 -4.02 2.65 8.92
C GLY A 186 -5.25 2.10 8.19
N LEU A 187 -5.34 0.78 7.99
CA LEU A 187 -6.53 0.14 7.41
C LEU A 187 -7.78 0.36 8.27
N ALA A 188 -7.67 0.29 9.61
CA ALA A 188 -8.78 0.59 10.51
C ALA A 188 -9.17 2.09 10.52
N VAL A 189 -8.21 2.99 10.32
CA VAL A 189 -8.47 4.42 10.16
C VAL A 189 -9.19 4.70 8.83
N MET A 190 -8.86 3.98 7.76
CA MET A 190 -9.54 4.10 6.46
C MET A 190 -11.03 3.80 6.49
N THR A 191 -11.50 3.06 7.50
CA THR A 191 -12.94 2.83 7.69
C THR A 191 -13.63 3.94 8.51
N GLN A 192 -12.91 4.95 8.99
CA GLN A 192 -13.49 6.04 9.77
C GLN A 192 -14.22 7.02 8.85
N PRO A 193 -15.45 7.45 9.21
CA PRO A 193 -16.24 8.34 8.36
C PRO A 193 -15.65 9.74 8.20
N LYS A 194 -14.73 10.15 9.09
CA LYS A 194 -14.07 11.46 9.07
C LYS A 194 -12.72 11.42 8.35
N LEU A 195 -12.27 10.25 7.86
CA LEU A 195 -11.05 10.19 7.08
C LEU A 195 -11.31 10.75 5.69
N GLU A 196 -10.44 11.67 5.27
CA GLU A 196 -10.39 12.22 3.92
C GLU A 196 -9.13 11.73 3.22
N MET A 197 -9.26 11.44 1.92
CA MET A 197 -8.13 11.14 1.05
C MET A 197 -7.88 12.35 0.15
N VAL A 198 -6.94 13.19 0.56
CA VAL A 198 -6.63 14.46 -0.09
C VAL A 198 -5.53 14.25 -1.11
N ARG A 199 -5.81 14.57 -2.38
CA ARG A 199 -4.82 14.51 -3.46
C ARG A 199 -4.07 15.83 -3.54
N GLY A 200 -2.99 15.97 -2.76
CA GLY A 200 -2.24 17.23 -2.67
C GLY A 200 -1.68 17.77 -4.00
N TRP A 201 -1.61 16.94 -5.04
CA TRP A 201 -1.21 17.37 -6.37
C TRP A 201 -2.31 18.13 -7.13
N GLU A 202 -3.59 17.97 -6.77
CA GLU A 202 -4.71 18.59 -7.50
C GLU A 202 -4.71 20.12 -7.36
N GLU A 203 -4.25 20.66 -6.22
CA GLU A 203 -4.18 22.11 -5.98
C GLU A 203 -3.02 22.78 -6.73
N SER A 204 -1.94 22.03 -6.99
CA SER A 204 -0.71 22.55 -7.61
C SER A 204 -0.58 22.24 -9.10
N ALA A 205 -1.38 21.31 -9.63
CA ALA A 205 -1.39 20.94 -11.04
C ALA A 205 -2.31 21.84 -11.88
N PRO A 206 -2.03 21.99 -13.20
CA PRO A 206 -2.93 22.71 -14.11
C PRO A 206 -4.36 22.12 -14.09
N ALA A 207 -5.36 22.99 -13.94
CA ALA A 207 -6.76 22.58 -13.73
C ALA A 207 -7.34 21.74 -14.89
N ASP A 208 -6.91 21.98 -16.12
CA ASP A 208 -7.29 21.22 -17.31
C ASP A 208 -6.74 19.78 -17.25
N VAL A 209 -5.51 19.62 -16.79
CA VAL A 209 -4.87 18.32 -16.58
C VAL A 209 -5.53 17.56 -15.42
N VAL A 210 -5.86 18.26 -14.32
CA VAL A 210 -6.61 17.69 -13.19
C VAL A 210 -7.98 17.18 -13.65
N ALA A 211 -8.74 18.01 -14.38
CA ALA A 211 -10.04 17.64 -14.93
C ALA A 211 -9.94 16.42 -15.86
N LEU A 212 -8.87 16.34 -16.66
CA LEU A 212 -8.62 15.21 -17.55
C LEU A 212 -8.26 13.93 -16.76
N ALA A 213 -7.42 14.03 -15.74
CA ALA A 213 -7.00 12.92 -14.87
C ALA A 213 -8.15 12.37 -14.01
N SER A 214 -9.07 13.25 -13.60
CA SER A 214 -10.26 12.95 -12.81
C SER A 214 -11.54 12.81 -13.65
N HIS A 215 -11.41 12.66 -14.98
CA HIS A 215 -12.55 12.57 -15.88
C HIS A 215 -13.50 11.43 -15.46
N PRO A 216 -14.81 11.69 -15.27
CA PRO A 216 -15.71 10.76 -14.58
C PRO A 216 -15.90 9.44 -15.33
N THR A 217 -16.07 9.49 -16.65
CA THR A 217 -16.49 8.31 -17.44
C THR A 217 -15.45 7.79 -18.43
N CYS A 218 -14.51 8.61 -18.90
CA CYS A 218 -13.59 8.23 -19.98
C CYS A 218 -12.21 7.76 -19.45
N PHE A 219 -11.95 6.45 -19.55
CA PHE A 219 -10.66 5.86 -19.17
C PHE A 219 -9.48 6.41 -19.99
N LYS A 220 -9.65 6.62 -21.30
CA LYS A 220 -8.58 7.17 -22.17
C LYS A 220 -8.20 8.59 -21.75
N SER A 221 -9.19 9.42 -21.41
CA SER A 221 -8.98 10.77 -20.88
C SER A 221 -8.21 10.71 -19.57
N ARG A 222 -8.68 9.92 -18.59
CA ARG A 222 -7.96 9.72 -17.31
C ARG A 222 -6.51 9.31 -17.52
N LYS A 223 -6.28 8.30 -18.36
CA LYS A 223 -4.92 7.82 -18.67
C LYS A 223 -4.03 8.92 -19.26
N LYS A 224 -4.57 9.75 -20.16
CA LYS A 224 -3.86 10.88 -20.75
C LYS A 224 -3.52 11.95 -19.70
N GLY A 225 -4.48 12.37 -18.89
CA GLY A 225 -4.26 13.36 -17.82
C GLY A 225 -3.22 12.89 -16.81
N ARG A 226 -3.34 11.64 -16.35
CA ARG A 226 -2.34 11.00 -15.47
C ARG A 226 -0.94 10.98 -16.06
N SER A 227 -0.83 10.64 -17.35
CA SER A 227 0.46 10.68 -18.05
C SER A 227 1.06 12.09 -18.11
N GLN A 228 0.22 13.12 -18.28
CA GLN A 228 0.66 14.52 -18.29
C GLN A 228 1.12 14.98 -16.89
N LEU A 229 0.39 14.60 -15.83
CA LEU A 229 0.80 14.86 -14.45
C LEU A 229 2.19 14.27 -14.15
N LEU A 230 2.39 13.00 -14.50
CA LEU A 230 3.67 12.32 -14.30
C LEU A 230 4.81 12.98 -15.09
N GLN A 231 4.56 13.41 -16.33
CA GLN A 231 5.56 14.12 -17.15
C GLN A 231 5.92 15.49 -16.56
N ALA A 232 4.96 16.17 -15.94
CA ALA A 232 5.17 17.44 -15.26
C ALA A 232 5.76 17.29 -13.85
N GLY A 233 6.08 16.05 -13.41
CA GLY A 233 6.74 15.77 -12.14
C GLY A 233 5.79 15.63 -10.94
N PHE A 234 4.47 15.65 -11.16
CA PHE A 234 3.49 15.40 -10.10
C PHE A 234 3.49 13.92 -9.71
N GLN A 235 3.29 13.66 -8.42
CA GLN A 235 3.11 12.31 -7.89
C GLN A 235 1.66 12.14 -7.46
N GLU A 236 0.97 11.17 -8.05
CA GLU A 236 -0.43 10.86 -7.74
C GLU A 236 -0.56 10.12 -6.39
N VAL A 237 -0.28 10.82 -5.30
CA VAL A 237 -0.40 10.33 -3.93
C VAL A 237 -1.66 10.93 -3.28
N SER A 238 -2.43 10.09 -2.60
CA SER A 238 -3.56 10.53 -1.77
C SER A 238 -3.15 10.48 -0.29
N TYR A 239 -3.19 11.62 0.38
CA TYR A 239 -2.87 11.76 1.79
C TYR A 239 -4.11 11.46 2.63
N CYS A 240 -3.98 10.49 3.53
CA CYS A 240 -5.01 10.14 4.50
C CYS A 240 -4.95 11.16 5.64
N ARG A 241 -5.98 12.01 5.74
CA ARG A 241 -6.09 13.08 6.73
C ARG A 241 -7.38 12.94 7.50
N MET A 242 -7.35 13.28 8.78
CA MET A 242 -8.55 13.30 9.59
C MET A 242 -8.52 14.52 10.51
N ALA A 243 -9.62 15.28 10.51
CA ALA A 243 -9.75 16.45 11.35
C ALA A 243 -9.62 16.10 12.85
N GLY A 244 -8.89 16.95 13.58
CA GLY A 244 -8.66 16.80 15.02
C GLY A 244 -7.49 15.90 15.40
N VAL A 245 -6.80 15.28 14.42
CA VAL A 245 -5.48 14.68 14.67
C VAL A 245 -4.47 15.80 14.86
N ALA A 246 -3.71 15.72 15.95
CA ALA A 246 -2.71 16.73 16.25
C ALA A 246 -1.53 16.67 15.27
N GLU A 247 -0.84 17.78 15.08
CA GLU A 247 0.32 17.85 14.19
C GLU A 247 1.46 16.95 14.70
N ALA A 248 2.35 16.53 13.79
CA ALA A 248 3.41 15.55 14.05
C ALA A 248 4.42 15.90 15.16
N ALA A 249 4.38 17.12 15.69
CA ALA A 249 5.21 17.56 16.82
C ALA A 249 4.52 17.39 18.19
N THR A 250 3.31 16.84 18.22
CA THR A 250 2.51 16.75 19.45
C THR A 250 3.02 15.64 20.36
N VAL A 251 3.22 15.94 21.64
CA VAL A 251 3.56 14.94 22.67
C VAL A 251 2.27 14.45 23.29
N TYR A 252 1.93 13.18 23.08
CA TYR A 252 0.76 12.55 23.68
C TYR A 252 1.03 12.12 25.13
N THR A 253 0.13 12.48 26.04
CA THR A 253 0.20 12.12 27.47
C THR A 253 -0.54 10.82 27.78
N SER A 254 -1.47 10.42 26.92
CA SER A 254 -2.37 9.29 27.09
C SER A 254 -2.49 8.48 25.81
N GLN A 255 -2.56 7.16 25.97
CA GLN A 255 -2.61 6.23 24.85
C GLN A 255 -4.02 6.19 24.23
N GLY A 256 -4.09 6.22 22.90
CA GLY A 256 -5.32 6.02 22.15
C GLY A 256 -5.77 4.55 22.18
N TYR A 257 -7.04 4.31 21.87
CA TYR A 257 -7.61 2.96 21.80
C TYR A 257 -8.82 2.88 20.85
N TRP A 258 -9.29 1.66 20.59
CA TRP A 258 -10.41 1.39 19.70
C TRP A 258 -11.60 0.88 20.48
N ARG A 259 -12.79 1.39 20.16
CA ARG A 259 -14.07 0.89 20.68
C ARG A 259 -14.84 0.21 19.57
N ARG A 260 -15.41 -0.96 19.85
CA ARG A 260 -16.40 -1.58 18.95
C ARG A 260 -17.77 -0.97 19.21
N GLN A 261 -18.44 -0.55 18.15
CA GLN A 261 -19.81 -0.05 18.19
C GLN A 261 -20.66 -0.89 17.24
N ALA A 262 -21.70 -1.52 17.76
CA ALA A 262 -22.66 -2.26 16.94
C ALA A 262 -23.34 -1.32 15.93
N LEU A 263 -23.50 -1.80 14.70
CA LEU A 263 -24.26 -1.12 13.66
C LEU A 263 -25.70 -1.61 13.70
N SER A 264 -26.65 -0.68 13.65
CA SER A 264 -28.10 -0.97 13.61
C SER A 264 -28.63 -1.09 12.18
N ASP A 265 -27.76 -1.35 11.20
CA ASP A 265 -28.17 -1.50 9.79
C ASP A 265 -28.59 -2.94 9.48
N ALA A 266 -29.24 -3.13 8.32
CA ALA A 266 -29.76 -4.44 7.90
C ALA A 266 -28.68 -5.51 7.69
N GLN A 267 -27.41 -5.08 7.56
CA GLN A 267 -26.27 -5.97 7.34
C GLN A 267 -25.59 -6.38 8.67
N GLY A 268 -25.98 -5.76 9.80
CA GLY A 268 -25.47 -6.08 11.14
C GLY A 268 -23.95 -5.90 11.31
N GLY A 269 -23.41 -6.33 12.45
CA GLY A 269 -21.98 -6.27 12.76
C GLY A 269 -21.57 -5.02 13.55
N SER A 270 -20.28 -4.72 13.54
CA SER A 270 -19.68 -3.65 14.33
C SER A 270 -18.72 -2.79 13.51
N ARG A 271 -18.65 -1.50 13.85
CA ARG A 271 -17.58 -0.62 13.40
C ARG A 271 -16.58 -0.39 14.52
N LEU A 272 -15.34 -0.11 14.14
CA LEU A 272 -14.35 0.43 15.05
C LEU A 272 -14.51 1.95 15.12
N VAL A 273 -14.53 2.48 16.33
CA VAL A 273 -14.48 3.92 16.63
C VAL A 273 -13.13 4.19 17.27
N TRP A 274 -12.32 5.01 16.62
CA TRP A 274 -11.02 5.40 17.17
C TRP A 274 -11.19 6.48 18.24
N VAL A 275 -10.66 6.21 19.44
CA VAL A 275 -10.44 7.21 20.48
C VAL A 275 -8.98 7.63 20.38
N MET A 276 -8.76 8.82 19.82
CA MET A 276 -7.41 9.36 19.58
C MET A 276 -6.63 9.53 20.89
N PRO A 277 -5.30 9.37 20.86
CA PRO A 277 -4.44 9.73 21.98
C PRO A 277 -4.55 11.24 22.29
N ARG A 278 -4.28 11.62 23.54
CA ARG A 278 -4.27 13.02 23.99
C ARG A 278 -2.97 13.33 24.71
#